data_AF-A0A8T2IB13-F1
#
_entry.id   AF-A0A8T2IB13-F1
#
_cell.length_a   1.000
_cell.length_b   1.000
_cell.length_c   1.000
_cell.angle_alpha   90.00
_cell.angle_beta   90.00
_cell.angle_gamma   90.00
#
_symmetry.space_group_name_H-M   'P 1'
#
loop_
_entity.id
_entity.type
_entity.pdbx_description
1 polymer ?
#
loop_
_entity_poly.entity_id
_entity_poly.type
_entity_poly.pdbx_seq_one_letter_code
_entity_poly.pdbx_strand_id
1 'polypeptide(L)'
;KSEAADPQALRERATVLQTKFEDYVHSASETTTWAKKALQSYIRSYATYPKNLKSIFHVRTLHLGHVAKSFGLRDAPRSLTQQLSGDPKKQSKNNKPNR
;
A
#
# COMPACT_ATOMS: atom_id res chain seq x y z
N LYS A 1 26.38 -28.88 0.48
CA LYS A 1 26.71 -27.43 0.58
C LYS A 1 25.63 -26.69 -0.18
N SER A 2 24.80 -25.90 0.49
CA SER A 2 23.85 -25.01 -0.17
C SER A 2 24.64 -23.98 -0.94
N GLU A 3 24.56 -24.01 -2.27
CA GLU A 3 25.09 -22.96 -3.12
C GLU A 3 24.34 -21.66 -2.76
N ALA A 4 25.03 -20.74 -2.10
CA ALA A 4 24.44 -19.45 -1.78
C ALA A 4 24.08 -18.77 -3.11
N ALA A 5 22.79 -18.57 -3.35
CA ALA A 5 22.30 -17.94 -4.56
C ALA A 5 23.02 -16.60 -4.76
N ASP A 6 23.55 -16.36 -5.95
CA ASP A 6 24.18 -15.10 -6.32
C ASP A 6 23.27 -13.92 -5.92
N PRO A 7 23.73 -13.00 -5.05
CA PRO A 7 22.92 -11.87 -4.58
C PRO A 7 22.38 -11.01 -5.71
N GLN A 8 23.11 -10.90 -6.82
CA GLN A 8 22.68 -10.12 -7.98
C GLN A 8 21.52 -10.84 -8.71
N ALA A 9 21.67 -12.12 -9.03
CA ALA A 9 20.60 -12.93 -9.59
C ALA A 9 19.33 -12.95 -8.70
N LEU A 10 19.49 -12.98 -7.37
CA LEU A 10 18.35 -12.91 -6.45
C LEU A 10 17.61 -11.57 -6.55
N ARG A 11 18.34 -10.45 -6.60
CA ARG A 11 17.77 -9.11 -6.75
C ARG A 11 16.99 -8.99 -8.05
N GLU A 12 17.56 -9.45 -9.16
CA GLU A 12 16.92 -9.42 -10.47
C GLU A 12 15.60 -10.21 -10.46
N ARG A 13 15.61 -11.42 -9.89
CA ARG A 13 14.40 -12.25 -9.74
C ARG A 13 13.36 -11.58 -8.85
N ALA A 14 13.77 -10.95 -7.76
CA ALA A 14 12.87 -10.21 -6.87
C ALA A 14 12.24 -9.00 -7.59
N THR A 15 13.01 -8.28 -8.40
CA THR A 15 12.49 -7.18 -9.24
C THR A 15 11.47 -7.70 -10.25
N VAL A 16 11.75 -8.80 -10.95
CA VAL A 16 10.80 -9.40 -11.89
C VAL A 16 9.50 -9.80 -11.20
N LEU A 17 9.59 -10.43 -10.02
CA LEU A 17 8.42 -10.80 -9.24
C LEU A 17 7.60 -9.58 -8.82
N GLN A 18 8.27 -8.54 -8.30
CA GLN A 18 7.63 -7.30 -7.88
C GLN A 18 6.91 -6.63 -9.05
N THR A 19 7.55 -6.54 -10.22
CA THR A 19 6.95 -5.96 -11.43
C THR A 19 5.68 -6.73 -11.84
N LYS A 20 5.75 -8.07 -11.90
CA LYS A 20 4.58 -8.91 -12.24
C LYS A 20 3.42 -8.71 -11.28
N PHE A 21 3.70 -8.60 -9.98
CA PHE A 21 2.67 -8.41 -8.97
C PHE A 21 1.99 -7.03 -9.12
N GLU A 22 2.78 -5.98 -9.31
CA GLU A 22 2.24 -4.64 -9.54
C GLU A 22 1.45 -4.55 -10.84
N ASP A 23 1.93 -5.17 -11.93
CA ASP A 23 1.22 -5.19 -13.20
C ASP A 23 -0.14 -5.87 -13.07
N TYR A 24 -0.23 -6.95 -12.30
CA TYR A 24 -1.51 -7.61 -11.98
C TYR A 24 -2.44 -6.71 -11.15
N VAL A 25 -1.93 -6.06 -10.10
CA VAL A 25 -2.74 -5.15 -9.28
C VAL A 25 -3.25 -3.96 -10.10
N HIS A 26 -2.47 -3.52 -11.09
CA HIS A 26 -2.81 -2.41 -11.96
C HIS A 26 -3.51 -2.81 -13.28
N SER A 27 -3.73 -4.11 -13.53
CA SER A 27 -4.36 -4.58 -14.77
C SER A 27 -5.85 -4.21 -14.88
N ALA A 28 -6.51 -3.95 -13.74
CA ALA A 28 -7.91 -3.54 -13.67
C ALA A 28 -8.13 -2.53 -12.55
N SER A 29 -9.11 -1.65 -12.72
CA SER A 29 -9.49 -0.67 -11.68
C SER A 29 -10.03 -1.34 -10.40
N GLU A 30 -10.69 -2.49 -10.56
CA GLU A 30 -11.22 -3.28 -9.45
C GLU A 30 -10.11 -3.86 -8.57
N THR A 31 -9.10 -4.50 -9.17
CA THR A 31 -7.97 -5.10 -8.43
C THR A 31 -7.15 -4.03 -7.70
N THR A 32 -6.93 -2.87 -8.32
CA THR A 32 -6.32 -1.71 -7.66
C THR A 32 -7.16 -1.24 -6.46
N THR A 33 -8.48 -1.20 -6.60
CA THR A 33 -9.39 -0.80 -5.51
C THR A 33 -9.35 -1.78 -4.34
N TRP A 34 -9.30 -3.08 -4.63
CA TRP A 34 -9.14 -4.11 -3.59
C TRP A 34 -7.80 -4.00 -2.87
N ALA A 35 -6.70 -3.78 -3.59
CA ALA A 35 -5.40 -3.56 -2.99
C ALA A 35 -5.39 -2.35 -2.03
N LYS A 36 -6.05 -1.24 -2.42
CA LYS A 36 -6.23 -0.06 -1.55
C LYS A 36 -7.03 -0.38 -0.29
N LYS A 37 -8.14 -1.12 -0.42
CA LYS A 37 -8.94 -1.57 0.73
C LYS A 37 -8.16 -2.50 1.65
N ALA A 38 -7.37 -3.41 1.10
CA ALA A 38 -6.53 -4.32 1.85
C ALA A 38 -5.46 -3.57 2.65
N LEU A 39 -4.76 -2.61 2.03
CA LEU A 39 -3.82 -1.72 2.71
C LEU A 39 -4.49 -0.95 3.86
N GLN A 40 -5.68 -0.39 3.62
CA GLN A 40 -6.44 0.33 4.65
C GLN A 40 -6.83 -0.59 5.82
N SER A 41 -7.22 -1.83 5.54
CA SER A 41 -7.54 -2.84 6.57
C SER A 41 -6.29 -3.19 7.40
N TYR A 42 -5.16 -3.44 6.73
CA TYR A 42 -3.88 -3.70 7.37
C TYR A 42 -3.47 -2.57 8.33
N ILE A 43 -3.56 -1.31 7.89
CA ILE A 43 -3.19 -0.16 8.71
C ILE A 43 -4.17 0.02 9.88
N ARG A 44 -5.48 -0.18 9.66
CA ARG A 44 -6.47 -0.13 10.75
C ARG A 44 -6.24 -1.21 11.79
N SER A 45 -5.73 -2.39 11.42
CA SER A 45 -5.39 -3.44 12.39
C SER A 45 -4.33 -2.97 13.40
N TYR A 46 -3.40 -2.09 13.00
CA TYR A 46 -2.43 -1.54 13.95
C TYR A 46 -3.06 -0.64 15.01
N ALA A 47 -4.25 -0.08 14.74
CA ALA A 47 -4.98 0.68 15.75
C ALA A 47 -5.47 -0.20 16.90
N THR A 48 -5.71 -1.50 16.65
CA THR A 48 -6.34 -2.42 17.62
C THR A 48 -5.36 -3.06 18.61
N TYR A 49 -4.04 -2.93 18.41
CA TYR A 49 -3.06 -3.47 19.36
C TYR A 49 -3.20 -2.87 20.77
N PRO A 50 -3.06 -3.68 21.83
CA PRO A 50 -3.11 -3.20 23.21
C PRO A 50 -1.93 -2.28 23.54
N LYS A 51 -2.09 -1.43 24.56
CA LYS A 51 -1.12 -0.37 24.90
C LYS A 51 0.30 -0.89 25.13
N ASN A 52 0.45 -2.06 25.76
CA ASN A 52 1.74 -2.69 26.02
C ASN A 52 2.52 -3.07 24.73
N LEU A 53 1.82 -3.24 23.60
CA LEU A 53 2.41 -3.58 22.31
C LEU A 53 2.56 -2.36 21.37
N LYS A 54 2.04 -1.19 21.76
CA LYS A 54 2.09 0.03 20.92
C LYS A 54 3.51 0.58 20.74
N SER A 55 4.46 0.26 21.61
CA SER A 55 5.86 0.64 21.42
C SER A 55 6.47 -0.01 20.18
N ILE A 56 6.01 -1.21 19.81
CA ILE A 56 6.49 -1.98 18.66
C ILE A 56 5.56 -1.75 17.45
N PHE A 57 4.24 -1.84 17.66
CA PHE A 57 3.23 -1.79 16.60
C PHE A 57 2.50 -0.45 16.53
N HIS A 58 3.21 0.66 16.62
CA HIS A 58 2.60 1.98 16.43
C HIS A 58 2.36 2.25 14.94
N VAL A 59 1.17 2.74 14.56
CA VAL A 59 0.88 3.09 13.14
C VAL A 59 1.89 4.11 12.59
N ARG A 60 2.32 5.07 13.44
CA ARG A 60 3.28 6.11 13.04
C ARG A 60 4.70 5.61 12.76
N THR A 61 5.09 4.43 13.26
CA THR A 61 6.41 3.85 12.98
C THR A 61 6.41 3.04 11.69
N LEU A 62 5.25 2.88 11.05
CA LEU A 62 5.09 2.11 9.82
C LEU A 62 5.52 2.94 8.60
N HIS A 63 6.47 2.41 7.82
CA HIS A 63 6.85 3.01 6.53
C HIS A 63 5.77 2.71 5.48
N LEU A 64 4.77 3.59 5.38
CA LEU A 64 3.61 3.42 4.51
C LEU A 64 3.97 3.15 3.04
N GLY A 65 5.09 3.69 2.55
CA GLY A 65 5.60 3.39 1.20
C GLY A 65 5.98 1.92 1.01
N HIS A 66 6.73 1.33 1.96
CA HIS A 66 7.08 -0.09 1.90
C HIS A 66 5.84 -0.98 2.01
N VAL A 67 4.92 -0.62 2.91
CA VAL A 67 3.68 -1.39 3.08
C VAL A 67 2.84 -1.35 1.80
N ALA A 68 2.67 -0.17 1.19
CA ALA A 68 1.94 -0.06 -0.08
C ALA A 68 2.59 -0.87 -1.21
N LYS A 69 3.94 -0.89 -1.27
CA LYS A 69 4.69 -1.72 -2.22
C LYS A 69 4.38 -3.21 -2.04
N SER A 70 4.20 -3.69 -0.81
CA SER A 70 3.79 -5.07 -0.51
C SER A 70 2.36 -5.41 -0.97
N PHE A 71 1.51 -4.41 -1.19
CA PHE A 71 0.18 -4.58 -1.80
C PHE A 71 0.17 -4.28 -3.32
N GLY A 72 1.34 -4.08 -3.93
CA GLY A 72 1.48 -3.83 -5.37
C GLY A 72 1.01 -2.43 -5.80
N LEU A 73 0.85 -1.50 -4.84
CA LEU A 73 0.43 -0.14 -5.12
C LEU A 73 1.64 0.73 -5.49
N ARG A 74 1.48 1.52 -6.55
CA ARG A 74 2.47 2.50 -7.04
C ARG A 74 2.24 3.94 -6.53
N ASP A 75 1.28 4.13 -5.62
CA ASP A 75 0.87 5.44 -5.12
C ASP A 75 1.96 6.10 -4.26
N ALA A 76 2.10 7.43 -4.41
CA ALA A 76 3.03 8.21 -3.60
C ALA A 76 2.63 8.18 -2.09
N PRO A 77 3.58 8.15 -1.14
CA PRO A 77 3.28 8.07 0.30
C PRO A 77 2.31 9.14 0.83
N ARG A 78 2.31 10.32 0.19
CA ARG A 78 1.46 11.46 0.55
C ARG A 78 -0.01 11.22 0.20
N SER A 79 -0.30 10.55 -0.93
CA SER A 79 -1.69 10.23 -1.30
C SER A 79 -2.26 9.16 -0.37
N LEU A 80 -1.44 8.17 -0.01
CA LEU A 80 -1.82 7.10 0.93
C LEU A 80 -2.20 7.67 2.30
N THR A 81 -1.41 8.62 2.82
CA THR A 81 -1.69 9.26 4.11
C THR A 81 -3.00 10.06 4.09
N GLN A 82 -3.29 10.80 3.01
CA GLN A 82 -4.56 11.51 2.85
C GLN A 82 -5.76 10.55 2.77
N GLN A 83 -5.62 9.43 2.05
CA GLN A 83 -6.68 8.43 1.93
C GLN A 83 -6.98 7.70 3.25
N LEU A 84 -5.98 7.55 4.11
CA LEU A 84 -6.13 6.93 5.43
C LEU A 84 -6.70 7.87 6.50
N SER A 85 -6.52 9.18 6.34
CA SER A 85 -6.95 10.20 7.30
C SER A 85 -8.45 10.51 7.25
N GLY A 86 -9.18 9.92 6.30
CA GLY A 86 -10.63 9.75 6.35
C GLY A 86 -11.44 10.97 6.80
N ASP A 87 -11.50 12.02 5.98
CA ASP A 87 -12.65 12.91 5.97
C ASP A 87 -13.45 12.61 4.68
N PRO A 88 -14.51 11.78 4.73
CA PRO A 88 -15.22 11.28 3.54
C PRO A 88 -16.06 12.33 2.78
N LYS A 89 -15.78 13.64 2.90
CA LYS A 89 -16.67 14.73 2.44
C LYS A 89 -16.19 15.61 1.29
N LYS A 90 -15.09 15.31 0.58
CA LYS A 90 -14.54 16.24 -0.42
C LYS A 90 -14.27 15.67 -1.82
N GLN A 91 -15.14 14.80 -2.32
CA GLN A 91 -15.07 14.32 -3.70
C GLN A 91 -16.45 14.25 -4.37
N SER A 92 -17.15 15.39 -4.44
CA SER A 92 -18.20 15.67 -5.45
C SER A 92 -18.72 17.10 -5.28
N LYS A 93 -18.04 18.09 -5.86
CA LYS A 93 -18.62 19.38 -6.29
C LYS A 93 -17.66 20.01 -7.31
N ASN A 94 -17.77 19.58 -8.57
CA ASN A 94 -17.51 20.43 -9.73
C ASN A 94 -17.96 19.67 -10.98
N ASN A 95 -19.24 19.84 -11.29
CA ASN A 95 -19.78 19.77 -12.65
C ASN A 95 -21.14 20.46 -12.61
N LYS A 96 -21.14 21.79 -12.71
CA LYS A 96 -22.30 22.56 -13.17
C LYS A 96 -22.00 22.98 -14.60
N PRO A 97 -22.75 22.54 -15.61
CA PRO A 97 -22.69 23.14 -16.93
C PRO A 97 -23.28 24.55 -16.81
N ASN A 98 -22.54 25.54 -17.30
CA ASN A 98 -23.04 26.91 -17.42
C ASN A 98 -24.19 26.91 -18.43
N ARG A 99 -25.32 27.50 -18.03
CA ARG A 99 -26.45 27.84 -18.89
C ARG A 99 -26.27 29.27 -19.37
#